data_AF-A0A9C9MIF8-F1
#
_entry.id   AF-A0A9C9MIF8-F1
#
_cell.length_a   1.000
_cell.length_b   1.000
_cell.length_c   1.000
_cell.angle_alpha   90.00
_cell.angle_beta   90.00
_cell.angle_gamma   90.00
#
_symmetry.space_group_name_H-M   'P 1'
#
loop_
_entity.id
_entity.type
_entity.pdbx_description
1 polymer ?
#
loop_
_entity_poly.entity_id
_entity_poly.type
_entity_poly.pdbx_seq_one_letter_code
_entity_poly.pdbx_strand_id
1 'polypeptide(L)'
;MPEGEKLTLLFRRYFTAALAVIAALVLAYCIYRLRYVALIVTISGLLAYLLAWPVERLELRMRRQFAVTIVFSIFVVLLLGLFSSFVPILANQIQGLIDTVPTMVGHLEQLASSWRITMIPGREYLIADYWPDFTAMLEERIPEILANMFNYTQSIVTGTATAVAAILIVPLLTLYLLVDSARLKRSLIEFFSMSMRSDVERAIDSVNRSLGRYIYSRVLLALFVGVATNSASSTR
;
A
#
# COMPACT_ATOMS: atom_id res chain seq x y z
N MET A 1 5.28 -62.59 -3.13
CA MET A 1 4.42 -61.39 -3.03
C MET A 1 3.98 -61.06 -4.45
N PRO A 2 2.70 -61.26 -4.81
CA PRO A 2 2.26 -61.33 -6.20
C PRO A 2 2.32 -59.94 -6.85
N GLU A 3 2.83 -59.86 -8.07
CA GLU A 3 3.13 -58.59 -8.76
C GLU A 3 1.92 -57.64 -8.90
N GLY A 4 0.70 -58.17 -8.89
CA GLY A 4 -0.54 -57.39 -8.92
C GLY A 4 -0.75 -56.52 -7.67
N GLU A 5 -0.23 -56.91 -6.51
CA GLU A 5 -0.37 -56.15 -5.25
C GLU A 5 0.58 -54.94 -5.20
N LYS A 6 1.74 -55.04 -5.86
CA LYS A 6 2.68 -53.92 -6.03
C LYS A 6 2.12 -52.85 -6.96
N LEU A 7 1.44 -53.25 -8.04
CA LEU A 7 0.85 -52.32 -9.01
C LEU A 7 -0.29 -51.49 -8.40
N THR A 8 -1.14 -52.09 -7.57
CA THR A 8 -2.23 -51.37 -6.88
C THR A 8 -1.71 -50.42 -5.79
N LEU A 9 -0.65 -50.83 -5.07
CA LEU A 9 0.04 -49.98 -4.09
C LEU A 9 0.72 -48.77 -4.74
N LEU A 10 1.40 -48.97 -5.88
CA LEU A 10 2.00 -47.88 -6.64
C LEU A 10 0.92 -46.93 -7.16
N PHE A 11 -0.13 -47.45 -7.81
CA PHE A 11 -1.25 -46.65 -8.31
C PHE A 11 -1.89 -45.79 -7.20
N ARG A 12 -2.17 -46.37 -6.03
CA ARG A 12 -2.74 -45.65 -4.89
C ARG A 12 -1.81 -44.54 -4.38
N ARG A 13 -0.50 -44.79 -4.32
CA ARG A 13 0.49 -43.79 -3.84
C ARG A 13 0.64 -42.62 -4.81
N TYR A 14 0.73 -42.89 -6.12
CA TYR A 14 0.76 -41.85 -7.15
C TYR A 14 -0.55 -41.06 -7.20
N PHE A 15 -1.70 -41.73 -7.04
CA PHE A 15 -3.01 -41.08 -6.99
C PHE A 15 -3.14 -40.15 -5.76
N THR A 16 -2.77 -40.61 -4.56
CA THR A 16 -2.79 -39.76 -3.35
C THR A 16 -1.79 -38.61 -3.43
N ALA A 17 -0.62 -38.82 -4.03
CA ALA A 17 0.37 -37.76 -4.23
C ALA A 17 -0.13 -36.71 -5.22
N ALA A 18 -0.74 -37.13 -6.34
CA ALA A 18 -1.34 -36.22 -7.31
C ALA A 18 -2.47 -35.38 -6.67
N LEU A 19 -3.33 -36.02 -5.87
CA LEU A 19 -4.42 -35.34 -5.17
C LEU A 19 -3.90 -34.33 -4.13
N ALA A 20 -2.83 -34.70 -3.39
CA ALA A 20 -2.17 -33.79 -2.47
C ALA A 20 -1.52 -32.58 -3.17
N VAL A 21 -0.89 -32.79 -4.32
CA VAL A 21 -0.30 -31.69 -5.12
C VAL A 21 -1.39 -30.75 -5.64
N ILE A 22 -2.49 -31.29 -6.16
CA ILE A 22 -3.64 -30.48 -6.61
C ILE A 22 -4.22 -29.69 -5.44
N ALA A 23 -4.43 -30.33 -4.28
CA ALA A 23 -4.91 -29.67 -3.09
C ALA A 23 -3.95 -28.55 -2.64
N ALA A 24 -2.63 -28.80 -2.64
CA ALA A 24 -1.63 -27.80 -2.29
C ALA A 24 -1.61 -26.62 -3.27
N LEU A 25 -1.75 -26.86 -4.57
CA LEU A 25 -1.84 -25.81 -5.60
C LEU A 25 -3.12 -24.96 -5.44
N VAL A 26 -4.26 -25.60 -5.16
CA VAL A 26 -5.52 -24.89 -4.88
C VAL A 26 -5.39 -24.05 -3.61
N LEU A 27 -4.78 -24.59 -2.56
CA LEU A 27 -4.57 -23.88 -1.30
C LEU A 27 -3.61 -22.69 -1.48
N ALA A 28 -2.52 -22.87 -2.23
CA ALA A 28 -1.60 -21.79 -2.59
C ALA A 28 -2.30 -20.71 -3.43
N TYR A 29 -3.14 -21.09 -4.40
CA TYR A 29 -3.94 -20.17 -5.19
C TYR A 29 -4.95 -19.39 -4.34
N CYS A 30 -5.63 -20.06 -3.41
CA CYS A 30 -6.52 -19.42 -2.44
C CYS A 30 -5.77 -18.42 -1.55
N ILE A 31 -4.59 -18.78 -1.01
CA ILE A 31 -3.76 -17.87 -0.21
C ILE A 31 -3.33 -16.65 -1.04
N TYR A 32 -2.91 -16.88 -2.30
CA TYR A 32 -2.52 -15.80 -3.20
C TYR A 32 -3.67 -14.81 -3.44
N ARG A 33 -4.90 -15.30 -3.65
CA ARG A 33 -6.10 -14.46 -3.77
C ARG A 33 -6.48 -13.79 -2.44
N LEU A 34 -6.31 -14.49 -1.31
CA LEU A 34 -6.57 -13.94 0.02
C LEU A 34 -5.67 -12.76 0.34
N ARG A 35 -4.44 -12.69 -0.17
CA ARG A 35 -3.54 -11.55 0.06
C ARG A 35 -4.20 -10.22 -0.31
N TYR A 36 -4.89 -10.15 -1.44
CA TYR A 36 -5.54 -8.91 -1.89
C TYR A 36 -6.69 -8.51 -0.95
N VAL A 37 -7.52 -9.48 -0.56
CA VAL A 37 -8.62 -9.27 0.38
C VAL A 37 -8.10 -8.88 1.77
N ALA A 38 -7.05 -9.56 2.25
CA ALA A 38 -6.41 -9.27 3.51
C ALA A 38 -5.86 -7.84 3.54
N LEU A 39 -5.19 -7.39 2.46
CA LEU A 39 -4.72 -6.02 2.35
C LEU A 39 -5.86 -5.00 2.42
N ILE A 40 -6.96 -5.21 1.69
CA ILE A 40 -8.13 -4.33 1.74
C ILE A 40 -8.69 -4.28 3.17
N VAL A 41 -8.88 -5.43 3.81
CA VAL A 41 -9.41 -5.52 5.18
C VAL A 41 -8.46 -4.85 6.17
N THR A 42 -7.15 -5.03 6.04
CA THR A 42 -6.15 -4.38 6.90
C THR A 42 -6.17 -2.87 6.73
N ILE A 43 -6.19 -2.37 5.48
CA ILE A 43 -6.27 -0.93 5.19
C ILE A 43 -7.56 -0.36 5.75
N SER A 44 -8.71 -0.96 5.44
CA SER A 44 -10.00 -0.51 5.96
C SER A 44 -10.08 -0.56 7.48
N GLY A 45 -9.51 -1.59 8.10
CA GLY A 45 -9.44 -1.71 9.57
C GLY A 45 -8.58 -0.62 10.20
N LEU A 46 -7.42 -0.31 9.58
CA LEU A 46 -6.55 0.78 10.02
C LEU A 46 -7.25 2.13 9.88
N LEU A 47 -7.92 2.38 8.76
CA LEU A 47 -8.72 3.59 8.55
C LEU A 47 -9.86 3.67 9.57
N ALA A 48 -10.61 2.59 9.78
CA ALA A 48 -11.71 2.56 10.74
C ALA A 48 -11.20 2.85 12.16
N TYR A 49 -10.05 2.31 12.55
CA TYR A 49 -9.42 2.62 13.82
C TYR A 49 -9.02 4.10 13.93
N LEU A 50 -8.43 4.66 12.86
CA LEU A 50 -8.07 6.08 12.81
C LEU A 50 -9.30 7.00 12.92
N LEU A 51 -10.41 6.62 12.27
CA LEU A 51 -11.68 7.34 12.30
C LEU A 51 -12.48 7.09 13.58
N ALA A 52 -12.17 6.05 14.36
CA ALA A 52 -12.87 5.77 15.61
C ALA A 52 -12.67 6.90 16.63
N TRP A 53 -11.44 7.44 16.75
CA TRP A 53 -11.15 8.53 17.68
C TRP A 53 -12.03 9.78 17.50
N PRO A 54 -12.17 10.37 16.29
CA PRO A 54 -13.07 11.51 16.10
C PRO A 54 -14.54 11.13 16.29
N VAL A 55 -14.95 9.91 15.96
CA VAL A 55 -16.32 9.42 16.21
C VAL A 55 -16.62 9.37 17.71
N GLU A 56 -15.74 8.77 18.52
CA GLU A 56 -15.90 8.68 19.98
C GLU A 56 -16.02 10.08 20.62
N ARG A 57 -15.31 11.08 20.07
CA ARG A 57 -15.41 12.47 20.55
C ARG A 57 -16.74 13.14 20.18
N LEU A 58 -17.27 12.88 19.00
CA LEU A 58 -18.59 13.39 18.61
C LEU A 58 -19.72 12.66 19.34
N GLU A 59 -19.57 11.36 19.61
CA GLU A 59 -20.55 10.52 20.32
C GLU A 59 -20.86 11.05 21.73
N LEU A 60 -19.94 11.77 22.37
CA LEU A 60 -20.19 12.47 23.64
C LEU A 60 -21.30 13.54 23.56
N ARG A 61 -21.60 14.05 22.35
CA ARG A 61 -22.57 15.13 22.11
C ARG A 61 -23.78 14.70 21.26
N MET A 62 -23.73 13.54 20.60
CA MET A 62 -24.79 13.09 19.70
C MET A 62 -24.85 11.55 19.61
N ARG A 63 -25.95 11.00 19.10
CA ARG A 63 -26.06 9.54 18.90
C ARG A 63 -24.97 9.04 17.95
N ARG A 64 -24.36 7.90 18.29
CA ARG A 64 -23.26 7.27 17.53
C ARG A 64 -23.47 7.22 16.02
N GLN A 65 -24.70 6.92 15.58
CA GLN A 65 -25.05 6.85 14.15
C GLN A 65 -24.80 8.19 13.42
N PHE A 66 -25.13 9.32 14.04
CA PHE A 66 -24.88 10.64 13.46
C PHE A 66 -23.39 11.00 13.50
N ALA A 67 -22.70 10.68 14.60
CA ALA A 67 -21.26 10.89 14.73
C ALA A 67 -20.49 10.15 13.62
N VAL A 68 -20.80 8.86 13.41
CA VAL A 68 -20.21 8.05 12.34
C VAL A 68 -20.49 8.65 10.97
N THR A 69 -21.75 9.00 10.70
CA THR A 69 -22.15 9.55 9.38
C THR A 69 -21.40 10.85 9.07
N ILE A 70 -21.31 11.77 10.03
CA ILE A 70 -20.62 13.06 9.84
C ILE A 70 -19.12 12.85 9.62
N VAL A 71 -18.45 12.10 10.51
CA VAL A 71 -17.01 11.86 10.39
C VAL A 71 -16.67 11.13 9.10
N PHE A 72 -17.45 10.11 8.74
CA PHE A 72 -17.24 9.37 7.51
C PHE A 72 -17.48 10.23 6.27
N SER A 73 -18.51 11.08 6.27
CA SER A 73 -18.77 12.00 5.15
C SER A 73 -17.61 12.98 4.94
N ILE A 74 -17.12 13.58 6.02
CA ILE A 74 -15.94 14.47 5.97
C ILE A 74 -14.73 13.71 5.43
N PHE A 75 -14.52 12.48 5.91
CA PHE A 75 -13.43 11.63 5.45
C PHE A 75 -13.53 11.33 3.95
N VAL A 76 -14.71 10.96 3.42
CA VAL A 76 -14.91 10.70 1.99
C VAL A 76 -14.64 11.96 1.16
N VAL A 77 -15.13 13.12 1.59
CA VAL A 77 -14.88 14.39 0.88
C VAL A 77 -13.39 14.73 0.86
N LEU A 78 -12.69 14.61 1.99
CA LEU A 78 -11.24 14.82 2.07
C LEU A 78 -10.49 13.83 1.19
N LEU A 79 -10.91 12.56 1.18
CA LEU A 79 -10.29 11.53 0.37
C LEU A 79 -10.47 11.83 -1.12
N LEU A 80 -11.68 12.11 -1.58
CA LEU A 80 -11.94 12.48 -2.97
C LEU A 80 -11.17 13.75 -3.39
N GLY A 81 -11.12 14.77 -2.53
CA GLY A 81 -10.35 15.98 -2.78
C GLY A 81 -8.84 15.70 -2.87
N LEU A 82 -8.31 14.85 -1.99
CA LEU A 82 -6.91 14.45 -2.01
C LEU A 82 -6.58 13.64 -3.26
N PHE A 83 -7.40 12.65 -3.64
CA PHE A 83 -7.19 11.87 -4.86
C PHE A 83 -7.27 12.76 -6.12
N SER A 84 -8.23 13.69 -6.18
CA SER A 84 -8.40 14.61 -7.31
C SER A 84 -7.15 15.48 -7.56
N SER A 85 -6.49 15.96 -6.51
CA SER A 85 -5.28 16.79 -6.66
C SER A 85 -3.99 15.97 -6.72
N PHE A 86 -3.87 14.93 -5.91
CA PHE A 86 -2.62 14.18 -5.73
C PHE A 86 -2.31 13.26 -6.91
N VAL A 87 -3.32 12.55 -7.43
CA VAL A 87 -3.14 11.62 -8.56
C VAL A 87 -2.60 12.30 -9.81
N PRO A 88 -3.13 13.44 -10.30
CA PRO A 88 -2.57 14.10 -11.49
C PRO A 88 -1.18 14.67 -11.24
N ILE A 89 -0.89 15.21 -10.05
CA ILE A 89 0.46 15.66 -9.69
C ILE A 89 1.45 14.50 -9.77
N LEU A 90 1.10 13.35 -9.18
CA LEU A 90 1.93 12.15 -9.26
C LEU A 90 2.09 11.65 -10.70
N ALA A 91 1.02 11.61 -11.49
CA ALA A 91 1.08 11.19 -12.89
C ALA A 91 2.03 12.07 -13.69
N ASN A 92 1.96 13.40 -13.52
CA ASN A 92 2.86 14.34 -14.18
C ASN A 92 4.31 14.17 -13.72
N GLN A 93 4.55 13.87 -12.44
CA GLN A 93 5.91 13.59 -11.94
C GLN A 93 6.49 12.29 -12.49
N ILE A 94 5.68 11.23 -12.58
CA ILE A 94 6.12 9.96 -13.18
C ILE A 94 6.40 10.17 -14.67
N GLN A 95 5.54 10.87 -15.39
CA GLN A 95 5.76 11.17 -16.81
C GLN A 95 7.04 11.98 -17.02
N GLY A 96 7.25 13.05 -16.25
CA GLY A 96 8.49 13.83 -16.34
C GLY A 96 9.73 13.00 -16.03
N LEU A 97 9.64 12.03 -15.12
CA LEU A 97 10.73 11.11 -14.84
C LEU A 97 10.97 10.15 -16.02
N ILE A 98 9.93 9.57 -16.62
CA ILE A 98 10.03 8.74 -17.84
C ILE A 98 10.74 9.51 -18.94
N ASP A 99 10.34 10.75 -19.18
CA ASP A 99 10.89 11.59 -20.25
C ASP A 99 12.36 11.98 -19.97
N THR A 100 12.78 12.02 -18.70
CA THR A 100 14.13 12.43 -18.29
C THR A 100 15.11 11.25 -18.19
N VAL A 101 14.63 10.02 -18.02
CA VAL A 101 15.47 8.81 -17.86
C VAL A 101 16.47 8.62 -19.01
N PRO A 102 16.09 8.71 -20.31
CA PRO A 102 17.05 8.55 -21.41
C PRO A 102 18.20 9.55 -21.33
N THR A 103 17.89 10.82 -21.03
CA THR A 103 18.88 11.88 -20.86
C THR A 103 19.83 11.60 -19.69
N MET A 104 19.30 11.08 -18.58
CA MET A 104 20.10 10.70 -17.42
C MET A 104 21.04 9.54 -17.73
N VAL A 105 20.60 8.53 -18.49
CA VAL A 105 21.45 7.43 -18.92
C VAL A 105 22.53 7.93 -19.89
N GLY A 106 22.18 8.77 -20.86
CA GLY A 106 23.16 9.38 -21.77
C GLY A 106 24.26 10.18 -21.04
N HIS A 107 23.92 10.89 -19.96
CA HIS A 107 24.93 11.55 -19.11
C HIS A 107 25.85 10.55 -18.38
N LEU A 108 25.30 9.41 -17.93
CA LEU A 108 26.11 8.36 -17.31
C LEU A 108 27.05 7.69 -18.32
N GLU A 109 26.63 7.49 -19.56
CA GLU A 109 27.49 6.99 -20.64
C GLU A 109 28.61 7.98 -21.01
N GLN A 110 28.28 9.27 -21.05
CA GLN A 110 29.27 10.31 -21.30
C GLN A 110 30.29 10.41 -20.14
N LEU A 111 29.84 10.27 -18.89
CA LEU A 111 30.72 10.19 -17.74
C LEU A 111 31.59 8.92 -17.81
N ALA A 112 31.01 7.75 -18.06
CA ALA A 112 31.74 6.48 -18.15
C ALA A 112 32.79 6.46 -19.27
N SER A 113 32.52 7.13 -20.40
CA SER A 113 33.48 7.27 -21.50
C SER A 113 34.58 8.30 -21.21
N SER A 114 34.35 9.26 -20.32
CA SER A 114 35.37 10.23 -19.89
C SER A 114 36.32 9.71 -18.81
N TRP A 115 35.93 8.67 -18.06
CA TRP A 115 36.76 8.07 -17.02
C TRP A 115 37.65 6.97 -17.62
N ARG A 116 38.95 7.26 -17.71
CA ARG A 116 39.98 6.32 -18.17
C ARG A 116 40.57 5.58 -16.97
N ILE A 117 40.50 4.26 -16.96
CA ILE A 117 41.19 3.44 -15.95
C ILE A 117 42.42 2.81 -16.58
N THR A 118 43.60 3.17 -16.07
CA THR A 118 44.87 2.55 -16.47
C THR A 118 45.15 1.35 -15.57
N MET A 119 44.59 0.18 -15.90
CA MET A 119 44.85 -1.07 -15.17
C MET A 119 46.17 -1.74 -15.58
N ILE A 120 46.71 -1.41 -16.76
CA ILE A 120 47.97 -1.95 -17.31
C ILE A 120 48.78 -0.78 -17.89
N PRO A 121 50.08 -0.62 -17.56
CA PRO A 121 50.91 0.42 -18.17
C PRO A 121 50.96 0.22 -19.70
N GLY A 122 50.48 1.21 -20.46
CA GLY A 122 50.45 1.16 -21.93
C GLY A 122 49.15 0.64 -22.56
N ARG A 123 48.12 0.27 -21.78
CA ARG A 123 46.76 0.06 -22.31
C ARG A 123 45.74 0.86 -21.50
N GLU A 124 45.09 1.79 -22.18
CA GLU A 124 43.95 2.53 -21.65
C GLU A 124 42.69 1.72 -21.93
N TYR A 125 41.94 1.38 -20.88
CA TYR A 125 40.62 0.76 -21.01
C TYR A 125 39.57 1.80 -20.63
N LEU A 126 38.51 1.91 -21.43
CA LEU A 126 37.35 2.74 -21.11
C LEU A 126 36.40 1.93 -20.22
N ILE A 127 35.85 2.57 -19.18
CA ILE A 127 34.83 1.93 -18.32
C ILE A 127 33.60 1.57 -19.15
N ALA A 128 33.29 2.38 -20.16
CA ALA A 128 32.21 2.15 -21.11
C ALA A 128 32.25 0.77 -21.79
N ASP A 129 33.43 0.17 -22.00
CA ASP A 129 33.58 -1.13 -22.66
C ASP A 129 33.12 -2.32 -21.78
N TYR A 130 33.01 -2.13 -20.46
CA TYR A 130 32.61 -3.17 -19.49
C TYR A 130 31.19 -2.98 -18.93
N TRP A 131 30.52 -1.90 -19.34
CA TRP A 131 29.24 -1.44 -18.83
C TRP A 131 28.04 -1.40 -19.83
N PRO A 132 28.12 -1.80 -21.13
CA PRO A 132 27.01 -1.62 -22.07
C PRO A 132 25.74 -2.37 -21.67
N ASP A 133 25.88 -3.57 -21.11
CA ASP A 133 24.74 -4.40 -20.70
C ASP A 133 23.97 -3.76 -19.53
N PHE A 134 24.66 -2.97 -18.69
CA PHE A 134 24.02 -2.29 -17.57
C PHE A 134 23.30 -1.01 -18.02
N THR A 135 23.88 -0.21 -18.92
CA THR A 135 23.18 0.97 -19.45
C THR A 135 21.99 0.55 -20.31
N ALA A 136 22.15 -0.44 -21.19
CA ALA A 136 21.03 -1.00 -21.97
C ALA A 136 19.91 -1.56 -21.07
N MET A 137 20.25 -2.25 -19.98
CA MET A 137 19.25 -2.72 -19.01
C MET A 137 18.51 -1.56 -18.33
N LEU A 138 19.19 -0.46 -18.00
CA LEU A 138 18.56 0.71 -17.40
C LEU A 138 17.64 1.46 -18.38
N GLU A 139 18.07 1.62 -19.64
CA GLU A 139 17.27 2.24 -20.69
C GLU A 139 16.00 1.47 -21.02
N GLU A 140 16.02 0.13 -20.91
CA GLU A 140 14.84 -0.69 -21.18
C GLU A 140 13.94 -0.83 -19.94
N ARG A 141 14.52 -1.19 -18.78
CA ARG A 141 13.74 -1.57 -17.58
C ARG A 141 13.16 -0.39 -16.84
N ILE A 142 13.87 0.74 -16.75
CA ILE A 142 13.38 1.88 -15.96
C ILE A 142 12.13 2.49 -16.62
N PRO A 143 12.14 2.82 -17.93
CA PRO A 143 10.94 3.33 -18.59
C PRO A 143 9.79 2.33 -18.55
N GLU A 144 10.05 1.02 -18.66
CA GLU A 144 9.02 -0.02 -18.54
C GLU A 144 8.34 -0.01 -17.16
N ILE A 145 9.12 0.00 -16.07
CA ILE A 145 8.59 0.04 -14.69
C ILE A 145 7.80 1.33 -14.47
N LEU A 146 8.35 2.48 -14.90
CA LEU A 146 7.69 3.78 -14.73
C LEU A 146 6.42 3.89 -15.59
N ALA A 147 6.43 3.39 -16.83
CA ALA A 147 5.26 3.34 -17.69
C ALA A 147 4.17 2.44 -17.10
N ASN A 148 4.54 1.30 -16.52
CA ASN A 148 3.60 0.46 -15.80
C ASN A 148 2.97 1.22 -14.61
N MET A 149 3.76 1.90 -13.80
CA MET A 149 3.26 2.74 -12.70
C MET A 149 2.35 3.87 -13.20
N PHE A 150 2.71 4.51 -14.31
CA PHE A 150 1.89 5.54 -14.96
C PHE A 150 0.55 4.97 -15.43
N ASN A 151 0.55 3.82 -16.11
CA ASN A 151 -0.65 3.12 -16.56
C ASN A 151 -1.56 2.73 -15.39
N TYR A 152 -0.99 2.24 -14.28
CA TYR A 152 -1.76 1.99 -13.05
C TYR A 152 -2.37 3.28 -12.49
N THR A 153 -1.61 4.37 -12.46
CA THR A 153 -2.09 5.68 -12.01
C THR A 153 -3.24 6.17 -12.90
N GLN A 154 -3.10 6.04 -14.22
CA GLN A 154 -4.15 6.35 -15.18
C GLN A 154 -5.37 5.45 -15.05
N SER A 155 -5.20 4.17 -14.71
CA SER A 155 -6.32 3.24 -14.49
C SER A 155 -7.20 3.64 -13.30
N ILE A 156 -6.62 4.33 -12.31
CA ILE A 156 -7.31 4.91 -11.16
C ILE A 156 -8.10 6.15 -11.60
N VAL A 157 -7.50 7.02 -12.41
CA VAL A 157 -8.16 8.24 -12.94
C VAL A 157 -9.31 7.91 -13.89
N THR A 158 -9.07 7.00 -14.82
CA THR A 158 -10.03 6.62 -15.87
C THR A 158 -11.15 5.71 -15.37
N GLY A 159 -11.10 5.30 -14.09
CA GLY A 159 -12.17 4.55 -13.47
C GLY A 159 -12.31 3.13 -14.02
N THR A 160 -11.20 2.43 -14.23
CA THR A 160 -11.27 0.99 -14.57
C THR A 160 -12.06 0.21 -13.52
N ALA A 161 -12.76 -0.86 -13.92
CA ALA A 161 -13.63 -1.63 -13.02
C ALA A 161 -12.92 -2.07 -11.72
N THR A 162 -11.64 -2.46 -11.82
CA THR A 162 -10.81 -2.84 -10.66
C THR A 162 -10.52 -1.66 -9.73
N ALA A 163 -10.18 -0.49 -10.28
CA ALA A 163 -9.90 0.70 -9.48
C ALA A 163 -11.18 1.24 -8.82
N VAL A 164 -12.30 1.29 -9.55
CA VAL A 164 -13.60 1.68 -9.02
C VAL A 164 -14.03 0.74 -7.89
N ALA A 165 -13.85 -0.56 -8.07
CA ALA A 165 -14.12 -1.54 -7.02
C ALA A 165 -13.29 -1.22 -5.77
N ALA A 166 -11.98 -0.99 -5.89
CA ALA A 166 -11.15 -0.66 -4.72
C ALA A 166 -11.55 0.67 -4.05
N ILE A 167 -11.80 1.72 -4.84
CA ILE A 167 -12.21 3.07 -4.37
C ILE A 167 -13.56 3.02 -3.64
N LEU A 168 -14.46 2.12 -4.02
CA LEU A 168 -15.76 1.96 -3.35
C LEU A 168 -15.67 0.99 -2.17
N ILE A 169 -15.04 -0.17 -2.36
CA ILE A 169 -14.98 -1.24 -1.36
C ILE A 169 -14.21 -0.77 -0.12
N VAL A 170 -13.05 -0.10 -0.27
CA VAL A 170 -12.23 0.30 0.88
C VAL A 170 -12.98 1.24 1.83
N PRO A 171 -13.59 2.36 1.38
CA PRO A 171 -14.40 3.21 2.25
C PRO A 171 -15.63 2.49 2.80
N LEU A 172 -16.29 1.64 2.01
CA LEU A 172 -17.51 0.94 2.45
C LEU A 172 -17.20 -0.08 3.55
N LEU A 173 -16.10 -0.82 3.42
CA LEU A 173 -15.57 -1.68 4.49
C LEU A 173 -15.13 -0.86 5.70
N THR A 174 -14.47 0.28 5.49
CA THR A 174 -14.11 1.20 6.58
C THR A 174 -15.36 1.65 7.35
N LEU A 175 -16.43 2.05 6.64
CA LEU A 175 -17.71 2.43 7.26
C LEU A 175 -18.29 1.27 8.06
N TYR A 176 -18.34 0.07 7.48
CA TYR A 176 -18.85 -1.11 8.17
C TYR A 176 -18.06 -1.41 9.46
N LEU A 177 -16.73 -1.42 9.37
CA LEU A 177 -15.85 -1.64 10.53
C LEU A 177 -15.93 -0.51 11.56
N LEU A 178 -16.16 0.73 11.12
CA LEU A 178 -16.31 1.90 11.99
C LEU A 178 -17.64 1.87 12.75
N VAL A 179 -18.75 1.50 12.08
CA VAL A 179 -20.07 1.34 12.71
C VAL A 179 -20.04 0.29 13.80
N ASP A 180 -19.29 -0.80 13.63
CA ASP A 180 -19.16 -1.88 14.63
C ASP A 180 -17.84 -1.89 15.40
N SER A 181 -17.12 -0.75 15.42
CA SER A 181 -15.80 -0.63 16.05
C SER A 181 -15.74 -1.13 17.50
N ALA A 182 -16.78 -0.87 18.29
CA ALA A 182 -16.89 -1.34 19.68
C ALA A 182 -16.99 -2.87 19.78
N ARG A 183 -17.74 -3.51 18.88
CA ARG A 183 -17.83 -4.98 18.80
C ARG A 183 -16.48 -5.57 18.37
N LEU A 184 -15.83 -4.96 17.38
CA LEU A 184 -14.52 -5.40 16.91
C LEU A 184 -13.45 -5.31 18.00
N LYS A 185 -13.39 -4.19 18.74
CA LYS A 185 -12.49 -4.04 19.91
C LYS A 185 -12.73 -5.15 20.92
N ARG A 186 -14.00 -5.43 21.24
CA ARG A 186 -14.36 -6.48 22.20
C ARG A 186 -13.96 -7.88 21.70
N SER A 187 -14.25 -8.21 20.45
CA SER A 187 -13.85 -9.50 19.85
C SER A 187 -12.34 -9.67 19.79
N LEU A 188 -11.59 -8.60 19.51
CA LEU A 188 -10.12 -8.61 19.55
C LEU A 188 -9.58 -8.89 20.96
N ILE A 189 -10.16 -8.26 21.99
CA ILE A 189 -9.78 -8.50 23.39
C ILE A 189 -10.15 -9.94 23.79
N GLU A 190 -11.30 -10.45 23.34
CA GLU A 190 -11.77 -11.79 23.66
C GLU A 190 -10.87 -12.91 23.09
N PHE A 191 -10.10 -12.62 22.02
CA PHE A 191 -9.10 -13.53 21.45
C PHE A 191 -7.91 -13.80 22.39
N PHE A 192 -7.66 -12.91 23.36
CA PHE A 192 -6.63 -13.09 24.38
C PHE A 192 -7.17 -13.81 25.63
N SER A 193 -6.26 -14.50 26.32
CA SER A 193 -6.56 -15.20 27.59
C SER A 193 -7.10 -14.22 28.64
N MET A 194 -7.97 -14.70 29.55
CA MET A 194 -8.64 -13.84 30.54
C MET A 194 -7.68 -12.98 31.39
N SER A 195 -6.49 -13.49 31.69
CA SER A 195 -5.47 -12.75 32.46
C SER A 195 -4.90 -11.55 31.70
N MET A 196 -4.80 -11.63 30.37
CA MET A 196 -4.22 -10.57 29.53
C MET A 196 -5.22 -9.52 29.08
N ARG A 197 -6.54 -9.79 29.20
CA ARG A 197 -7.59 -8.91 28.67
C ARG A 197 -7.52 -7.48 29.21
N SER A 198 -7.32 -7.33 30.53
CA SER A 198 -7.17 -6.00 31.17
C SER A 198 -5.94 -5.26 30.63
N ASP A 199 -4.82 -5.94 30.44
CA ASP A 199 -3.59 -5.31 29.96
C ASP A 199 -3.70 -4.89 28.49
N VAL A 200 -4.30 -5.75 27.65
CA VAL A 200 -4.59 -5.44 26.24
C VAL A 200 -5.56 -4.27 26.11
N GLU A 201 -6.62 -4.23 26.92
CA GLU A 201 -7.57 -3.11 26.92
C GLU A 201 -6.89 -1.79 27.31
N ARG A 202 -6.08 -1.80 28.37
CA ARG A 202 -5.29 -0.62 28.79
C ARG A 202 -4.31 -0.17 27.71
N ALA A 203 -3.67 -1.12 27.02
CA ALA A 203 -2.74 -0.83 25.93
C ALA A 203 -3.47 -0.15 24.76
N ILE A 204 -4.60 -0.70 24.31
CA ILE A 204 -5.44 -0.13 23.25
C ILE A 204 -5.87 1.30 23.62
N ASP A 205 -6.35 1.51 24.85
CA ASP A 205 -6.78 2.84 25.29
C ASP A 205 -5.61 3.84 25.39
N SER A 206 -4.42 3.37 25.76
CA SER A 206 -3.21 4.19 25.77
C SER A 206 -2.80 4.62 24.36
N VAL A 207 -2.84 3.70 23.40
CA VAL A 207 -2.58 3.97 21.97
C VAL A 207 -3.61 4.97 21.44
N ASN A 208 -4.90 4.76 21.69
CA ASN A 208 -5.96 5.68 21.29
C ASN A 208 -5.76 7.11 21.86
N ARG A 209 -5.41 7.23 23.15
CA ARG A 209 -5.12 8.55 23.75
C ARG A 209 -3.89 9.23 23.16
N SER A 210 -2.87 8.45 22.80
CA SER A 210 -1.61 8.96 22.25
C SER A 210 -1.77 9.40 20.79
N LEU A 211 -2.41 8.55 19.97
CA LEU A 211 -2.78 8.88 18.60
C LEU A 211 -3.72 10.07 18.53
N GLY A 212 -4.72 10.13 19.41
CA GLY A 212 -5.64 11.26 19.48
C GLY A 212 -4.93 12.59 19.74
N ARG A 213 -3.99 12.61 20.70
CA ARG A 213 -3.17 13.80 20.97
C ARG A 213 -2.27 14.14 19.78
N TYR A 214 -1.63 13.15 19.17
CA TYR A 214 -0.77 13.37 18.00
C TYR A 214 -1.54 13.96 16.82
N ILE A 215 -2.71 13.40 16.48
CA ILE A 215 -3.55 13.89 15.38
C ILE A 215 -4.00 15.32 15.68
N TYR A 216 -4.46 15.60 16.89
CA TYR A 216 -4.86 16.95 17.29
C TYR A 216 -3.69 17.96 17.14
N SER A 217 -2.49 17.59 17.59
CA SER A 217 -1.30 18.41 17.43
C SER A 217 -0.94 18.63 15.95
N ARG A 218 -1.06 17.60 15.10
CA ARG A 218 -0.78 17.72 13.65
C ARG A 218 -1.80 18.60 12.93
N VAL A 219 -3.08 18.50 13.27
CA VAL A 219 -4.12 19.37 12.73
C VAL A 219 -3.88 20.82 13.14
N LEU A 220 -3.56 21.08 14.41
CA LEU A 220 -3.20 22.42 14.88
C LEU A 220 -1.96 22.97 14.17
N LEU A 221 -0.90 22.15 14.02
CA LEU A 221 0.30 22.55 13.30
C LEU A 221 -0.01 22.87 11.83
N ALA A 222 -0.81 22.04 11.17
CA ALA A 222 -1.20 22.24 9.77
C ALA A 222 -2.00 23.54 9.60
N LEU A 223 -2.90 23.86 10.52
CA LEU A 223 -3.63 25.13 10.53
C LEU A 223 -2.68 26.32 10.70
N PHE A 224 -1.74 26.25 11.65
CA PHE A 224 -0.75 27.30 11.86
C PHE A 224 0.13 27.52 10.64
N VAL A 225 0.67 26.45 10.06
CA VAL A 225 1.49 26.51 8.85
C VAL A 225 0.68 27.05 7.69
N GLY A 226 -0.56 26.58 7.50
CA GLY A 226 -1.44 27.05 6.43
C GLY A 226 -1.71 28.56 6.51
N VAL A 227 -2.02 29.08 7.70
CA VAL A 227 -2.22 30.51 7.92
C VAL A 227 -0.91 31.29 7.68
N ALA A 228 0.22 30.81 8.20
CA ALA A 228 1.51 31.47 8.04
C ALA A 228 2.02 31.49 6.59
N THR A 229 1.80 30.41 5.83
CA THR A 229 2.16 30.34 4.42
C THR A 229 1.27 31.26 3.58
N ASN A 230 -0.04 31.30 3.86
CA ASN A 230 -0.97 32.16 3.14
C ASN A 230 -0.73 33.67 3.42
N SER A 231 -0.35 34.03 4.64
CA SER A 231 0.01 35.43 4.96
C SER A 231 1.33 35.83 4.30
N ALA A 232 2.30 34.92 4.21
CA ALA A 232 3.56 35.17 3.52
C ALA A 232 3.38 35.32 1.99
N SER A 233 2.49 34.56 1.36
CA SER A 233 2.19 34.69 -0.08
C SER A 233 1.42 35.96 -0.43
N SER A 234 0.68 36.54 0.52
CA SER A 234 -0.02 37.82 0.30
C SER A 234 0.88 39.06 0.36
N THR A 235 2.16 38.90 0.75
CA THR A 235 3.11 40.01 0.95
C THR A 235 4.17 40.09 -0.17
N ARG A 236 4.04 39.30 -1.24
CA ARG A 236 4.83 39.35 -2.47
C ARG A 236 3.92 39.53 -3.67
#